data_AF-A0AAW2RAF7-F1
#
_entry.id   AF-A0AAW2RAF7-F1
#
_cell.length_a   1.000
_cell.length_b   1.000
_cell.length_c   1.000
_cell.angle_alpha   90.00
_cell.angle_beta   90.00
_cell.angle_gamma   90.00
#
_symmetry.space_group_name_H-M   'P 1'
#
loop_
_entity.id
_entity.type
_entity.pdbx_description
1 polymer ?
#
loop_
_entity_poly.entity_id
_entity_poly.type
_entity_poly.pdbx_seq_one_letter_code
_entity_poly.pdbx_strand_id
1 'polypeptide(L)'
;MAETSAAGAERRGTERQVVPETLQLHGSDHPGMVFLSTPLTSTNYLTWSCSIKCALKAQMRLGFIDWSCVKPNMNDEKYEQWMKLYSMVTTWILNSFSKDIVQAYTYAKTSRSLWLDLEQRP
;
A
#
# COMPACT_ATOMS: atom_id res chain seq x y z
N MET A 1 17.28 15.30 -60.42
CA MET A 1 17.48 14.16 -59.50
C MET A 1 18.67 14.53 -58.61
N ALA A 2 18.59 14.63 -57.29
CA ALA A 2 17.58 14.17 -56.35
C ALA A 2 17.44 15.16 -55.18
N GLU A 3 16.20 15.33 -54.71
CA GLU A 3 15.85 15.80 -53.37
C GLU A 3 16.02 14.67 -52.34
N THR A 4 15.84 15.03 -51.06
CA THR A 4 15.60 14.19 -49.86
C THR A 4 16.83 13.99 -48.99
N SER A 5 16.80 14.12 -47.67
CA SER A 5 15.94 14.78 -46.67
C SER A 5 16.69 14.58 -45.35
N ALA A 6 16.67 15.56 -44.47
CA ALA A 6 17.17 15.40 -43.11
C ALA A 6 16.42 14.29 -42.38
N ALA A 7 17.14 13.44 -41.65
CA ALA A 7 16.59 12.63 -40.58
C ALA A 7 17.29 13.03 -39.29
N GLY A 8 16.63 13.91 -38.54
CA GLY A 8 17.01 14.21 -37.17
C GLY A 8 16.96 12.93 -36.35
N ALA A 9 18.08 12.60 -35.72
CA ALA A 9 18.13 11.55 -34.72
C ALA A 9 17.33 12.01 -33.50
N GLU A 10 16.04 11.68 -33.49
CA GLU A 10 15.21 11.80 -32.30
C GLU A 10 15.80 10.89 -31.23
N ARG A 11 16.44 11.55 -30.25
CA ARG A 11 16.82 10.93 -28.99
C ARG A 11 15.52 10.45 -28.34
N ARG A 12 15.27 9.15 -28.46
CA ARG A 12 14.18 8.45 -27.76
C ARG A 12 14.48 8.58 -26.26
N GLY A 13 13.96 9.65 -25.67
CA GLY A 13 13.97 9.84 -24.23
C GLY A 13 13.30 8.63 -23.62
N THR A 14 14.05 7.86 -22.84
CA THR A 14 13.49 6.93 -21.88
C THR A 14 12.70 7.76 -20.90
N GLU A 15 11.40 7.89 -21.17
CA GLU A 15 10.44 8.44 -20.23
C GLU A 15 10.51 7.54 -19.00
N ARG A 16 11.24 8.01 -17.97
CA ARG A 16 11.27 7.37 -16.67
C ARG A 16 9.83 7.30 -16.21
N GLN A 17 9.25 6.12 -16.31
CA GLN A 17 7.91 5.83 -15.80
C GLN A 17 7.92 6.28 -14.34
N VAL A 18 7.29 7.41 -14.05
CA VAL A 18 7.22 7.95 -12.69
C VAL A 18 6.30 7.01 -11.93
N VAL A 19 6.89 6.02 -11.27
CA VAL A 19 6.17 5.13 -10.36
C VAL A 19 5.68 6.01 -9.22
N PRO A 20 4.36 6.07 -8.96
CA PRO A 20 3.84 6.78 -7.79
C PRO A 20 4.64 6.38 -6.56
N GLU A 21 5.05 7.34 -5.74
CA GLU A 21 5.91 7.11 -4.57
C GLU A 21 5.32 6.05 -3.62
N THR A 22 3.97 5.98 -3.59
CA THR A 22 3.19 4.94 -2.90
C THR A 22 3.43 3.51 -3.39
N LEU A 23 4.07 3.33 -4.55
CA LEU A 23 4.38 2.04 -5.18
C LEU A 23 5.87 1.68 -5.17
N GLN A 24 6.74 2.57 -4.70
CA GLN A 24 8.17 2.30 -4.53
C GLN A 24 8.38 1.51 -3.23
N LEU A 25 9.13 0.40 -3.28
CA LEU A 25 9.58 -0.30 -2.07
C LEU A 25 10.81 0.40 -1.50
N HIS A 26 10.78 0.76 -0.22
CA HIS A 26 12.00 1.19 0.46
C HIS A 26 12.80 -0.02 0.93
N GLY A 27 14.13 0.11 1.02
CA GLY A 27 15.01 -1.00 1.42
C GLY A 27 14.74 -1.54 2.84
N SER A 28 14.04 -0.77 3.67
CA SER A 28 13.59 -1.16 5.02
C SER A 28 12.23 -1.87 5.04
N ASP A 29 11.50 -1.91 3.93
CA ASP A 29 10.13 -2.42 3.91
C ASP A 29 10.13 -3.95 3.91
N HIS A 30 9.60 -4.54 4.98
CA HIS A 30 9.36 -5.98 5.02
C HIS A 30 8.12 -6.34 5.85
N PRO A 31 7.49 -7.50 5.60
CA PRO A 31 6.24 -7.89 6.29
C PRO A 31 6.37 -8.03 7.81
N GLY A 32 7.56 -8.34 8.31
CA GLY A 32 7.87 -8.47 9.74
C GLY A 32 8.10 -7.14 10.48
N MET A 33 7.96 -5.99 9.81
CA MET A 33 8.15 -4.68 10.46
C MET A 33 7.02 -4.43 11.47
N VAL A 34 7.40 -4.03 12.68
CA VAL A 34 6.47 -3.68 13.76
C VAL A 34 6.24 -2.17 13.77
N PHE A 35 5.02 -1.74 13.43
CA PHE A 35 4.67 -0.32 13.39
C PHE A 35 4.28 0.25 14.75
N LEU A 36 3.71 -0.59 15.62
CA LEU A 36 3.07 -0.17 16.84
C LEU A 36 3.54 -1.05 18.00
N SER A 37 3.88 -0.40 19.11
CA SER A 37 4.18 -1.09 20.37
C SER A 37 2.92 -1.58 21.09
N THR A 38 1.78 -0.92 20.86
CA THR A 38 0.49 -1.27 21.46
C THR A 38 -0.42 -1.93 20.42
N PRO A 39 -0.76 -3.23 20.58
CA PRO A 39 -1.65 -3.91 19.67
C PRO A 39 -3.11 -3.43 19.82
N LEU A 40 -3.90 -3.59 18.76
CA LEU A 40 -5.35 -3.39 18.82
C LEU A 40 -5.98 -4.41 19.76
N THR A 41 -6.83 -3.94 20.66
CA THR A 41 -7.68 -4.71 21.57
C THR A 41 -9.13 -4.30 21.37
N SER A 42 -10.06 -4.92 22.12
CA SER A 42 -11.48 -4.58 22.07
C SER A 42 -11.82 -3.19 22.62
N THR A 43 -10.89 -2.48 23.26
CA THR A 43 -11.17 -1.22 23.98
C THR A 43 -10.33 -0.02 23.54
N ASN A 44 -9.33 -0.22 22.66
CA ASN A 44 -8.37 0.83 22.32
C ASN A 44 -8.42 1.26 20.84
N TYR A 45 -9.51 0.95 20.13
CA TYR A 45 -9.64 1.20 18.69
C TYR A 45 -9.28 2.63 18.28
N LEU A 46 -9.80 3.65 18.98
CA LEU A 46 -9.53 5.06 18.64
C LEU A 46 -8.03 5.38 18.69
N THR A 47 -7.35 5.02 19.80
CA THR A 47 -5.91 5.25 19.97
C THR A 47 -5.08 4.45 18.96
N TRP A 48 -5.42 3.18 18.75
CA TRP A 48 -4.75 2.32 17.77
C TRP A 48 -4.93 2.84 16.33
N SER A 49 -6.15 3.23 15.96
CA SER A 49 -6.48 3.69 14.59
C SER A 49 -5.74 4.98 14.22
N CYS A 50 -5.60 5.92 15.16
CA CYS A 50 -4.74 7.10 14.98
C CYS A 50 -3.28 6.70 14.78
N SER A 51 -2.78 5.77 15.58
CA SER A 51 -1.38 5.36 15.56
C SER A 51 -1.01 4.64 14.27
N ILE A 52 -1.84 3.68 13.81
CA ILE A 52 -1.60 2.95 12.56
C ILE A 52 -1.72 3.87 11.34
N LYS A 53 -2.66 4.83 11.33
CA LYS A 53 -2.77 5.83 10.25
C LYS A 53 -1.50 6.69 10.18
N CYS A 54 -0.98 7.16 11.32
CA CYS A 54 0.27 7.92 11.37
C CYS A 54 1.46 7.11 10.85
N ALA A 55 1.57 5.85 11.27
CA ALA A 55 2.65 4.97 10.85
C ALA A 55 2.61 4.68 9.32
N LEU A 56 1.44 4.36 8.78
CA LEU A 56 1.25 4.15 7.34
C LEU A 56 1.50 5.43 6.54
N LYS A 57 1.12 6.60 7.08
CA LYS A 57 1.41 7.89 6.44
C LYS A 57 2.91 8.16 6.37
N ALA A 58 3.67 7.85 7.42
CA ALA A 58 5.12 7.98 7.43
C ALA A 58 5.80 7.07 6.39
N GLN A 59 5.20 5.93 6.07
CA GLN A 59 5.66 5.01 5.02
C GLN A 59 5.05 5.29 3.64
N MET A 60 4.24 6.35 3.50
CA MET A 60 3.51 6.67 2.26
C MET A 60 2.59 5.52 1.78
N ARG A 61 2.07 4.73 2.73
CA ARG A 61 1.17 3.60 2.49
C ARG A 61 -0.28 3.85 2.92
N LEU A 62 -0.58 5.05 3.43
CA LEU A 62 -1.95 5.39 3.86
C LEU A 62 -2.98 5.20 2.73
N GLY A 63 -2.55 5.41 1.48
CA GLY A 63 -3.39 5.27 0.29
C GLY A 63 -4.03 3.90 0.08
N PHE A 64 -3.48 2.86 0.69
CA PHE A 64 -4.03 1.51 0.61
C PHE A 64 -5.27 1.29 1.51
N ILE A 65 -5.49 2.15 2.51
CA ILE A 65 -6.67 2.08 3.40
C ILE A 65 -7.69 3.19 3.13
N ASP A 66 -7.26 4.39 2.69
CA ASP A 66 -8.14 5.55 2.45
C ASP A 66 -8.61 5.70 0.99
N TRP A 67 -8.19 4.79 0.11
CA TRP A 67 -8.53 4.76 -1.33
C TRP A 67 -7.82 5.79 -2.22
N SER A 68 -6.89 6.59 -1.70
CA SER A 68 -6.07 7.46 -2.55
C SER A 68 -5.09 6.70 -3.44
N CYS A 69 -4.77 5.44 -3.13
CA CYS A 69 -4.02 4.54 -4.02
C CYS A 69 -4.95 3.56 -4.73
N VAL A 70 -5.41 3.94 -5.93
CA VAL A 70 -6.33 3.14 -6.74
C VAL A 70 -5.66 1.87 -7.25
N LYS A 71 -6.38 0.75 -7.21
CA LYS A 71 -5.95 -0.54 -7.76
C LYS A 71 -5.79 -0.43 -9.29
N PRO A 72 -4.60 -0.71 -9.85
CA PRO A 72 -4.39 -0.74 -11.30
C PRO A 72 -5.18 -1.85 -11.98
N ASN A 73 -5.33 -1.75 -13.30
CA ASN A 73 -5.85 -2.84 -14.12
C ASN A 73 -4.91 -4.05 -14.05
N MET A 74 -5.44 -5.27 -14.17
CA MET A 74 -4.62 -6.50 -14.13
C MET A 74 -3.55 -6.56 -15.23
N ASN A 75 -3.77 -5.87 -16.34
CA ASN A 75 -2.83 -5.80 -17.46
C ASN A 75 -1.81 -4.66 -17.32
N ASP A 76 -1.87 -3.86 -16.26
CA ASP A 76 -0.91 -2.79 -15.98
C ASP A 76 0.37 -3.38 -15.38
N GLU A 77 1.53 -2.94 -15.84
CA GLU A 77 2.85 -3.35 -15.33
C GLU A 77 3.00 -3.09 -13.82
N LYS A 78 2.25 -2.11 -13.28
CA LYS A 78 2.24 -1.76 -11.86
C LYS A 78 1.36 -2.67 -11.01
N TYR A 79 0.54 -3.54 -11.60
CA TYR A 79 -0.42 -4.38 -10.88
C TYR A 79 0.25 -5.28 -9.85
N GLU A 80 1.28 -6.03 -10.27
CA GLU A 80 2.00 -6.96 -9.39
C GLU A 80 2.68 -6.24 -8.23
N GLN A 81 3.28 -5.08 -8.52
CA GLN A 81 3.92 -4.25 -7.49
C GLN A 81 2.90 -3.70 -6.50
N TRP A 82 1.75 -3.23 -7.00
CA TRP A 82 0.64 -2.78 -6.18
C TRP A 82 0.13 -3.92 -5.28
N MET A 83 -0.06 -5.12 -5.82
CA MET A 83 -0.54 -6.30 -5.07
C MET A 83 0.44 -6.72 -3.96
N LYS A 84 1.75 -6.62 -4.20
CA LYS A 84 2.77 -6.90 -3.18
C LYS A 84 2.68 -5.92 -2.01
N LEU A 85 2.70 -4.63 -2.29
CA LEU A 85 2.61 -3.58 -1.26
C LEU A 85 1.28 -3.64 -0.51
N TYR A 86 0.22 -3.92 -1.23
CA TYR A 86 -1.10 -4.12 -0.66
C TYR A 86 -1.15 -5.31 0.32
N SER A 87 -0.55 -6.44 -0.05
CA SER A 87 -0.45 -7.62 0.81
C SER A 87 0.40 -7.31 2.05
N MET A 88 1.49 -6.56 1.88
CA MET A 88 2.36 -6.10 2.96
C MET A 88 1.61 -5.20 3.96
N VAL A 89 0.85 -4.20 3.49
CA VAL A 89 0.02 -3.35 4.36
C VAL A 89 -1.02 -4.18 5.10
N THR A 90 -1.64 -5.17 4.43
CA THR A 90 -2.57 -6.10 5.08
C THR A 90 -1.90 -6.84 6.24
N THR A 91 -0.70 -7.40 5.99
CA THR A 91 0.10 -8.08 7.02
C THR A 91 0.47 -7.16 8.17
N TRP A 92 0.86 -5.92 7.90
CA TRP A 92 1.19 -4.94 8.93
C TRP A 92 0.01 -4.60 9.84
N ILE A 93 -1.19 -4.43 9.27
CA ILE A 93 -2.41 -4.20 10.03
C ILE A 93 -2.71 -5.42 10.90
N LEU A 94 -2.72 -6.64 10.34
CA LEU A 94 -2.99 -7.87 11.07
C LEU A 94 -1.97 -8.13 12.20
N ASN A 95 -0.68 -7.88 11.94
CA ASN A 95 0.39 -8.03 12.93
C ASN A 95 0.28 -7.01 14.08
N SER A 96 -0.48 -5.93 13.89
CA SER A 96 -0.73 -4.95 14.93
C SER A 96 -1.95 -5.29 15.79
N PHE A 97 -2.58 -6.45 15.61
CA PHE A 97 -3.72 -6.89 16.42
C PHE A 97 -3.27 -7.74 17.61
N SER A 98 -4.02 -7.71 18.70
CA SER A 98 -3.84 -8.68 19.76
C SER A 98 -4.23 -10.08 19.29
N LYS A 99 -3.62 -11.10 19.90
CA LYS A 99 -3.92 -12.51 19.60
C LYS A 99 -5.40 -12.86 19.80
N ASP A 100 -6.07 -12.14 20.69
CA ASP A 100 -7.47 -12.40 21.05
C ASP A 100 -8.44 -11.99 19.94
N ILE A 101 -8.09 -10.98 19.15
CA ILE A 101 -8.97 -10.45 18.11
C ILE A 101 -8.51 -10.82 16.70
N VAL A 102 -7.22 -11.11 16.47
CA VAL A 102 -6.68 -11.34 15.13
C VAL A 102 -7.39 -12.44 14.36
N GLN A 103 -7.79 -13.52 15.05
CA GLN A 103 -8.50 -14.65 14.44
C GLN A 103 -9.83 -14.24 13.79
N ALA A 104 -10.52 -13.24 14.34
CA ALA A 104 -11.78 -12.74 13.78
C ALA A 104 -11.57 -12.03 12.43
N TYR A 105 -10.34 -11.64 12.11
CA TYR A 105 -10.02 -10.82 10.95
C TYR A 105 -9.08 -11.49 9.95
N THR A 106 -8.56 -12.69 10.25
CA THR A 106 -7.66 -13.45 9.37
C THR A 106 -8.29 -13.76 8.00
N TYR A 107 -9.63 -13.81 7.92
CA TYR A 107 -10.36 -14.08 6.67
C TYR A 107 -10.68 -12.82 5.85
N ALA A 108 -10.23 -11.64 6.28
CA ALA A 108 -10.44 -10.42 5.51
C ALA A 108 -9.79 -10.54 4.13
N LYS A 109 -10.62 -10.44 3.09
CA LYS A 109 -10.18 -10.60 1.68
C LYS A 109 -9.26 -9.46 1.23
N THR A 110 -9.34 -8.32 1.91
CA THR A 110 -8.68 -7.08 1.51
C THR A 110 -8.24 -6.24 2.71
N SER A 111 -7.09 -5.54 2.67
CA SER A 111 -6.73 -4.55 3.71
C SER A 111 -7.81 -3.49 3.87
N ARG A 112 -8.51 -3.18 2.79
CA ARG A 112 -9.67 -2.29 2.79
C ARG A 112 -10.87 -2.87 3.54
N SER A 113 -11.31 -4.09 3.20
CA SER A 113 -12.43 -4.72 3.91
C SER A 113 -12.09 -4.86 5.39
N LEU A 114 -10.86 -5.25 5.69
CA LEU A 114 -10.33 -5.26 7.05
C LEU A 114 -10.49 -3.90 7.71
N TRP A 115 -10.05 -2.83 7.06
CA TRP A 115 -10.16 -1.47 7.58
C TRP A 115 -11.61 -1.03 7.81
N LEU A 116 -12.51 -1.31 6.87
CA LEU A 116 -13.93 -0.97 6.97
C LEU A 116 -14.64 -1.76 8.07
N ASP A 117 -14.32 -3.04 8.22
CA ASP A 117 -14.87 -3.89 9.29
C ASP A 117 -14.45 -3.37 10.68
N LEU A 118 -13.25 -2.79 10.78
CA LEU A 118 -12.76 -2.14 12.00
C LEU A 118 -13.47 -0.81 12.27
N GLU A 119 -13.67 0.03 11.26
CA GLU A 119 -14.35 1.33 11.42
C GLU A 119 -15.82 1.19 11.85
N GLN A 120 -16.45 0.04 11.61
CA GLN A 120 -17.84 -0.24 12.02
C GLN A 120 -17.98 -0.71 13.47
N ARG A 121 -16.87 -0.97 14.19
CA ARG A 121 -16.88 -1.43 15.58
C ARG A 121 -16.37 -0.32 16.51
N PRO A 122 -17.25 0.48 17.12
CA PRO A 122 -16.86 1.41 18.18
C PRO A 122 -16.45 0.69 19.47
#